data_AF-A0A7H0JYF7-F1
#
_entry.id   AF-A0A7H0JYF7-F1
#
_cell.length_a   1.000
_cell.length_b   1.000
_cell.length_c   1.000
_cell.angle_alpha   90.00
_cell.angle_beta   90.00
_cell.angle_gamma   90.00
#
_symmetry.space_group_name_H-M   'P 1'
#
loop_
_entity.id
_entity.type
_entity.pdbx_description
1 polymer ?
#
loop_
_entity_poly.entity_id
_entity_poly.type
_entity_poly.pdbx_seq_one_letter_code
_entity_poly.pdbx_strand_id
1 'polypeptide(L)' 'MANNIDFSIIREHALRNIREDLLTEYAGKYDALEINDAFDAVLRAHKNSAVVEDFVPVLVEAEMRDRLREGDLFPAPAAA' A
#
# COMPACT_ATOMS: atom_id res chain seq x y z
N MET A 1 6.00 -21.25 26.06
CA MET A 1 6.59 -19.90 26.06
C MET A 1 6.27 -19.28 24.71
N ALA A 2 5.36 -18.32 24.65
CA ALA A 2 5.06 -17.62 23.40
C ALA A 2 6.23 -16.67 23.14
N ASN A 3 6.93 -16.86 22.02
CA ASN A 3 7.95 -15.94 21.57
C ASN A 3 7.22 -14.66 21.15
N ASN A 4 7.31 -13.61 21.95
CA ASN A 4 6.62 -12.33 21.72
C ASN A 4 7.38 -11.55 20.65
N ILE A 5 7.45 -12.12 19.44
CA ILE A 5 8.04 -11.48 18.27
C ILE A 5 7.10 -10.36 17.87
N ASP A 6 7.61 -9.13 17.92
CA ASP A 6 6.88 -7.97 17.44
C ASP A 6 6.95 -7.92 15.91
N PHE A 7 5.89 -8.41 15.27
CA PHE A 7 5.77 -8.40 13.82
C PHE A 7 5.54 -6.98 13.25
N SER A 8 5.30 -5.95 14.09
CA SER A 8 5.13 -4.58 13.60
C SER A 8 6.35 -4.07 12.84
N ILE A 9 7.57 -4.36 13.34
CA ILE A 9 8.83 -3.97 12.67
C ILE A 9 8.94 -4.61 11.30
N ILE A 10 8.57 -5.89 11.19
CA ILE A 10 8.60 -6.63 9.92
C ILE A 10 7.56 -6.05 8.94
N ARG A 11 6.35 -5.73 9.42
CA ARG A 11 5.29 -5.12 8.61
C ARG A 11 5.68 -3.74 8.10
N GLU A 12 6.29 -2.90 8.94
CA GLU A 12 6.77 -1.57 8.55
C GLU A 12 7.88 -1.65 7.49
N HIS A 13 8.83 -2.56 7.68
CA HIS A 13 9.87 -2.80 6.68
C HIS A 13 9.29 -3.32 5.36
N ALA A 14 8.33 -4.25 5.41
CA ALA A 14 7.66 -4.73 4.20
C ALA A 14 6.94 -3.59 3.46
N LEU A 15 6.18 -2.76 4.17
CA LEU A 15 5.47 -1.61 3.57
C LEU A 15 6.43 -0.59 2.95
N ARG A 16 7.57 -0.31 3.59
CA ARG A 16 8.59 0.58 3.02
C ARG A 16 9.16 -0.01 1.73
N ASN A 17 9.54 -1.28 1.74
CA ASN A 17 10.10 -1.95 0.56
C ASN A 17 9.10 -1.95 -0.60
N ILE A 18 7.83 -2.32 -0.33
CA ILE A 18 6.78 -2.29 -1.36
C ILE A 18 6.63 -0.89 -1.96
N ARG A 19 6.64 0.16 -1.12
CA ARG A 19 6.55 1.53 -1.61
C ARG A 19 7.72 1.89 -2.53
N GLU A 20 8.94 1.57 -2.12
CA GLU A 20 10.16 1.82 -2.90
C GLU A 20 10.14 1.05 -4.23
N ASP A 21 9.69 -0.20 -4.21
CA ASP A 21 9.54 -1.05 -5.39
C ASP A 21 8.52 -0.45 -6.38
N LEU A 22 7.36 -0.01 -5.89
CA LEU A 22 6.32 0.60 -6.73
C LEU A 22 6.79 1.93 -7.34
N LEU A 23 7.45 2.78 -6.56
CA LEU A 23 8.03 4.04 -7.04
C LEU A 23 9.08 3.80 -8.13
N THR A 24 9.89 2.74 -7.97
CA THR A 24 10.93 2.37 -8.94
C THR A 24 10.32 1.77 -10.20
N GLU A 25 9.36 0.86 -10.07
CA GLU A 25 8.72 0.15 -11.19
C GLU A 25 7.91 1.11 -12.09
N TYR A 26 7.27 2.11 -11.49
CA TYR A 26 6.42 3.08 -12.20
C TYR A 26 7.08 4.44 -12.38
N ALA A 27 8.39 4.54 -12.14
CA ALA A 27 9.16 5.75 -12.37
C ALA A 27 8.98 6.26 -13.81
N GLY A 28 8.54 7.51 -13.94
CA GLY A 28 8.30 8.16 -15.23
C GLY A 28 6.92 7.92 -15.85
N LYS A 29 6.06 7.06 -15.25
CA LYS A 29 4.64 6.94 -15.64
C LYS A 29 3.72 7.76 -14.74
N TYR A 30 4.02 7.82 -13.45
CA TYR A 30 3.29 8.59 -12.45
C TYR A 30 4.24 9.45 -11.65
N ASP A 31 3.73 10.54 -11.08
CA ASP A 31 4.52 11.34 -10.14
C ASP A 31 4.71 10.57 -8.84
N ALA A 32 5.88 10.71 -8.22
CA ALA A 32 6.17 10.05 -6.95
C ALA A 32 5.19 10.47 -5.85
N LEU A 33 4.71 11.72 -5.86
CA LEU A 33 3.71 12.21 -4.92
C LEU A 33 2.37 11.50 -5.11
N GLU A 34 1.93 11.28 -6.36
CA GLU A 34 0.68 10.58 -6.66
C GLU A 34 0.72 9.12 -6.17
N ILE A 35 1.84 8.43 -6.40
CA ILE A 35 2.02 7.06 -5.90
C ILE A 35 2.01 7.04 -4.37
N ASN A 36 2.69 7.99 -3.71
CA ASN A 36 2.75 8.05 -2.24
C ASN A 36 1.38 8.32 -1.62
N ASP A 37 0.64 9.29 -2.16
CA ASP A 37 -0.69 9.65 -1.66
C ASP A 37 -1.69 8.50 -1.83
N ALA A 38 -1.67 7.83 -3.00
CA ALA A 38 -2.49 6.66 -3.24
C ALA A 38 -2.11 5.49 -2.30
N PHE A 39 -0.81 5.25 -2.12
CA PHE A 39 -0.30 4.22 -1.21
C PHE A 39 -0.77 4.46 0.23
N ASP A 40 -0.63 5.68 0.74
CA ASP A 40 -1.05 6.03 2.10
C ASP A 40 -2.56 5.90 2.28
N ALA A 41 -3.35 6.23 1.24
CA ALA A 41 -4.79 6.04 1.25
C ALA A 41 -5.18 4.55 1.32
N VAL A 42 -4.56 3.70 0.49
CA VAL A 42 -4.78 2.24 0.47
C VAL A 42 -4.34 1.60 1.78
N LEU A 43 -3.17 1.97 2.30
CA LEU A 43 -2.67 1.51 3.59
C LEU A 43 -3.63 1.86 4.72
N ARG A 44 -4.12 3.11 4.76
CA ARG A 44 -5.09 3.54 5.77
C ARG A 44 -6.40 2.76 5.66
N ALA A 45 -6.89 2.52 4.44
CA ALA A 45 -8.11 1.75 4.22
C ALA A 45 -7.98 0.32 4.77
N HIS A 46 -6.92 -0.40 4.40
CA HIS A 46 -6.69 -1.77 4.88
C HIS A 46 -6.44 -1.83 6.38
N LYS A 47 -5.67 -0.89 6.95
CA LYS A 47 -5.46 -0.82 8.41
C LYS A 47 -6.76 -0.65 9.18
N ASN A 48 -7.71 0.12 8.66
CA ASN A 48 -8.98 0.37 9.34
C ASN A 48 -9.94 -0.83 9.30
N SER A 49 -9.83 -1.70 8.30
CA SER A 49 -10.71 -2.86 8.13
C SER A 49 -10.07 -4.20 8.52
N ALA A 50 -8.75 -4.25 8.70
CA ALA A 50 -8.04 -5.50 8.94
C ALA A 50 -8.35 -6.07 10.34
N VAL A 51 -8.91 -7.28 10.35
CA VAL A 51 -9.00 -8.11 11.57
C VAL A 51 -7.66 -8.80 11.86
N VAL A 52 -6.85 -9.03 10.82
CA VAL A 52 -5.50 -9.61 10.91
C VAL A 52 -4.52 -8.70 10.18
N GLU A 53 -3.67 -8.01 10.94
CA GLU A 53 -2.75 -7.00 10.39
C GLU A 53 -1.58 -7.59 9.59
N ASP A 54 -1.24 -8.86 9.80
CA ASP A 54 -0.08 -9.50 9.18
C ASP A 54 -0.16 -9.57 7.65
N PHE A 55 -1.38 -9.54 7.10
CA PHE A 55 -1.61 -9.55 5.65
C PHE A 55 -1.74 -8.16 5.03
N VAL A 56 -1.76 -7.09 5.83
CA VAL A 56 -1.91 -5.71 5.33
C VAL A 56 -0.88 -5.37 4.25
N PRO A 57 0.43 -5.70 4.38
CA PRO A 57 1.40 -5.38 3.33
C PRO A 57 1.04 -6.01 1.98
N VAL A 58 0.60 -7.28 1.97
CA VAL A 58 0.23 -8.00 0.74
C VAL A 58 -1.02 -7.40 0.10
N LEU A 59 -2.03 -7.05 0.91
CA LEU A 59 -3.25 -6.41 0.41
C LEU A 59 -2.98 -5.04 -0.20
N VAL A 60 -2.11 -4.24 0.45
CA VAL A 60 -1.71 -2.93 -0.05
C VAL A 60 -0.96 -3.05 -1.38
N GLU A 61 0.00 -3.98 -1.48
CA GLU A 61 0.72 -4.22 -2.72
C GLU A 61 -0.22 -4.62 -3.87
N ALA A 62 -1.09 -5.60 -3.62
CA ALA A 62 -2.01 -6.10 -4.64
C ALA A 62 -2.90 -4.99 -5.19
N GLU A 63 -3.54 -4.22 -4.31
CA GLU A 63 -4.41 -3.12 -4.72
C GLU A 63 -3.64 -2.00 -5.43
N MET A 64 -2.45 -1.63 -4.94
CA MET A 64 -1.64 -0.62 -5.61
C MET A 64 -1.22 -1.06 -7.01
N ARG A 65 -0.83 -2.33 -7.19
CA ARG A 65 -0.48 -2.88 -8.51
C ARG A 65 -1.68 -2.85 -9.46
N ASP A 66 -2.87 -3.19 -8.97
CA ASP A 66 -4.09 -3.13 -9.79
C ASP A 66 -4.40 -1.69 -10.21
N ARG A 67 -4.40 -0.73 -9.27
CA ARG A 67 -4.63 0.69 -9.55
C ARG A 67 -3.62 1.29 -10.53
N LEU A 68 -2.33 0.98 -10.34
CA LEU A 68 -1.26 1.43 -11.23
C LEU A 68 -1.34 0.82 -12.63
N ARG A 69 -1.82 -0.43 -12.74
CA ARG A 69 -2.04 -1.08 -14.03
C ARG A 69 -3.23 -0.50 -14.78
N GLU A 70 -4.30 -0.15 -14.06
CA GLU A 70 -5.54 0.40 -14.63
C GLU A 70 -5.47 1.92 -14.83
N GLY A 71 -4.50 2.57 -14.22
CA GLY A 71 -4.32 4.02 -14.23
C GLY A 71 -5.31 4.78 -13.35
N ASP A 72 -5.85 4.12 -12.33
CA ASP A 72 -6.83 4.64 -11.39
C ASP A 72 -6.23 4.77 -9.98
N LEU A 73 -5.24 5.65 -9.83
CA LEU A 73 -4.55 5.88 -8.53
C LEU A 73 -5.50 6.46 -7.47
N PHE A 74 -6.44 7.30 -7.90
CA PHE A 74 -7.46 7.90 -7.06
C PHE A 74 -8.82 7.60 -7.67
N PRO A 75 -9.73 6.93 -6.93
CA PRO A 75 -11.08 6.75 -7.45
C PRO A 75 -11.63 8.13 -7.82
N ALA A 76 -12.18 8.25 -9.03
CA ALA A 76 -12.85 9.46 -9.46
C ALA A 76 -13.79 9.94 -8.34
N PRO A 77 -13.81 11.24 -8.00
CA PRO A 77 -14.70 11.74 -6.96
C PRO A 77 -16.10 11.24 -7.28
N ALA A 78 -16.72 10.54 -6.33
CA ALA A 78 -18.08 10.04 -6.47
C ALA A 78 -18.94 11.20 -7.00
N ALA A 79 -19.52 11.02 -8.19
CA ALA A 79 -20.36 12.02 -8.81
C ALA A 79 -21.42 12.45 -7.79
N ALA A 80 -21.41 13.74 -7.45
CA ALA A 80 -22.30 14.36 -6.48
C ALA A 80 -23.78 14.28 -6.90
#